data_AF-A0A7S2QKA0-F1
#
_entry.id   AF-A0A7S2QKA0-F1
#
_cell.length_a   1.000
_cell.length_b   1.000
_cell.length_c   1.000
_cell.angle_alpha   90.00
_cell.angle_beta   90.00
_cell.angle_gamma   90.00
#
_symmetry.space_group_name_H-M   'P 1'
#
loop_
_entity.id
_entity.type
_entity.pdbx_description
1 polymer ?
#
loop_
_entity_poly.entity_id
_entity_poly.type
_entity_poly.pdbx_seq_one_letter_code
_entity_poly.pdbx_strand_id
1 'polypeptide(L)'
;VGISKCLPAYCKDDSPNATYSDIPAEDLAEADRYGAIMGQKALKILKEGFSSSGPVDISSITRVAKSDFGLYPQPAKPLFKGALAQIFVRSQPYGGSDKSTNGHRYDSMPFANGMIGAGMSCQLI
;
A
#
# COMPACT_ATOMS: atom_id res chain seq x y z
N VAL A 1 -11.20 -5.98 -7.61
CA VAL A 1 -11.59 -5.04 -6.53
C VAL A 1 -10.64 -5.24 -5.35
N GLY A 2 -10.28 -4.16 -4.65
CA GLY A 2 -9.35 -4.18 -3.50
C GLY A 2 -9.97 -4.62 -2.19
N ILE A 3 -9.35 -4.29 -1.07
CA ILE A 3 -9.95 -4.46 0.26
C ILE A 3 -11.16 -3.53 0.34
N SER A 4 -12.38 -4.09 0.28
CA SER A 4 -13.62 -3.31 0.25
C SER A 4 -13.81 -2.42 1.49
N LYS A 5 -13.20 -2.81 2.61
CA LYS A 5 -13.18 -2.02 3.85
C LYS A 5 -12.42 -0.70 3.74
N CYS A 6 -11.59 -0.54 2.71
CA CYS A 6 -10.89 0.71 2.44
C CYS A 6 -11.63 1.63 1.47
N LEU A 7 -12.84 1.27 1.00
CA LEU A 7 -13.64 2.10 0.09
C LEU A 7 -13.98 3.50 0.62
N PRO A 8 -14.09 3.77 1.93
CA PRO A 8 -14.27 5.15 2.42
C PRO A 8 -13.09 6.09 2.09
N ALA A 9 -11.89 5.54 1.88
CA ALA A 9 -10.71 6.32 1.47
C ALA A 9 -10.66 6.61 -0.05
N TYR A 10 -11.60 6.09 -0.84
CA TYR A 10 -11.66 6.30 -2.28
C TYR A 10 -12.27 7.68 -2.61
N CYS A 11 -11.59 8.45 -3.47
CA CYS A 11 -12.08 9.75 -3.93
C CYS A 11 -13.27 9.61 -4.88
N LYS A 12 -14.35 10.33 -4.60
CA LYS A 12 -15.59 10.36 -5.38
C LYS A 12 -16.03 11.81 -5.57
N ASP A 13 -17.02 12.03 -6.43
CA ASP A 13 -17.55 13.37 -6.68
C ASP A 13 -18.11 14.04 -5.41
N ASP A 14 -18.72 13.26 -4.51
CA ASP A 14 -19.26 13.70 -3.22
C ASP A 14 -18.22 13.71 -2.07
N SER A 15 -17.09 13.02 -2.25
CA SER A 15 -15.97 12.96 -1.31
C SER A 15 -14.62 13.13 -2.01
N PRO A 16 -14.35 14.29 -2.66
CA PRO A 16 -13.17 14.48 -3.51
C PRO A 16 -11.87 14.58 -2.71
N ASN A 17 -11.98 14.66 -1.39
CA ASN A 17 -10.87 14.80 -0.46
C ASN A 17 -10.63 13.55 0.40
N ALA A 18 -11.21 12.40 0.04
CA ALA A 18 -11.08 11.17 0.82
C ALA A 18 -9.62 10.69 0.97
N THR A 19 -9.31 10.21 2.16
CA THR A 19 -8.00 9.82 2.66
C THR A 19 -8.08 8.53 3.48
N TYR A 20 -6.92 7.98 3.86
CA TYR A 20 -6.85 6.83 4.75
C TYR A 20 -7.53 7.08 6.12
N SER A 21 -7.61 8.33 6.58
CA SER A 21 -8.27 8.70 7.84
C SER A 21 -9.79 8.62 7.79
N ASP A 22 -10.37 8.56 6.59
CA ASP A 22 -11.82 8.52 6.41
C ASP A 22 -12.37 7.08 6.52
N ILE A 23 -11.49 6.09 6.74
CA ILE A 23 -11.88 4.70 6.99
C ILE A 23 -12.43 4.58 8.43
N PRO A 24 -13.68 4.12 8.63
CA PRO A 24 -14.22 3.88 9.96
C PRO A 24 -13.36 2.90 10.75
N ALA A 25 -13.32 3.06 12.07
CA ALA A 25 -12.42 2.28 12.93
C ALA A 25 -12.64 0.76 12.81
N GLU A 26 -13.88 0.30 12.69
CA GLU A 26 -14.20 -1.13 12.50
C GLU A 26 -13.71 -1.66 11.15
N ASP A 27 -13.81 -0.86 10.10
CA ASP A 27 -13.39 -1.21 8.75
C ASP A 27 -11.87 -1.17 8.64
N LEU A 28 -11.23 -0.21 9.32
CA LEU A 28 -9.78 -0.11 9.42
C LEU A 28 -9.20 -1.33 10.14
N ALA A 29 -9.77 -1.73 11.28
CA ALA A 29 -9.33 -2.91 12.01
C ALA A 29 -9.43 -4.20 11.17
N GLU A 30 -10.50 -4.32 10.37
CA GLU A 30 -10.67 -5.45 9.46
C GLU A 30 -9.69 -5.39 8.27
N ALA A 31 -9.43 -4.20 7.71
CA ALA A 31 -8.42 -4.00 6.68
C ALA A 31 -7.01 -4.34 7.19
N ASP A 32 -6.68 -3.94 8.41
CA ASP A 32 -5.42 -4.27 9.08
C ASP A 32 -5.29 -5.78 9.32
N ARG A 33 -6.38 -6.46 9.70
CA ARG A 33 -6.41 -7.92 9.83
C ARG A 33 -6.08 -8.60 8.50
N TYR A 34 -6.68 -8.14 7.40
CA TYR A 34 -6.35 -8.64 6.07
C TYR A 34 -4.89 -8.36 5.70
N GLY A 35 -4.42 -7.14 5.94
CA GLY A 35 -3.02 -6.73 5.75
C GLY A 35 -2.05 -7.66 6.48
N ALA A 36 -2.29 -7.92 7.76
CA ALA A 36 -1.47 -8.82 8.56
C ALA A 36 -1.42 -10.25 7.98
N ILE A 37 -2.56 -10.81 7.55
CA ILE A 37 -2.60 -12.13 6.91
C ILE A 37 -1.75 -12.14 5.64
N MET A 38 -1.85 -11.10 4.80
CA MET A 38 -1.08 -10.98 3.57
C MET A 38 0.41 -10.84 3.83
N GLY A 39 0.81 -10.05 4.83
CA GLY A 39 2.20 -9.95 5.28
C GLY A 39 2.78 -11.29 5.70
N GLN A 40 2.05 -12.07 6.49
CA GLN A 40 2.49 -13.41 6.92
C GLN A 40 2.61 -14.38 5.74
N LYS A 41 1.70 -14.31 4.76
CA LYS A 41 1.78 -15.13 3.55
C LYS A 41 2.96 -14.73 2.67
N ALA A 42 3.18 -13.44 2.46
CA ALA A 42 4.33 -12.92 1.72
C ALA A 42 5.65 -13.38 2.36
N LEU A 43 5.77 -13.26 3.69
CA LEU A 43 6.95 -13.74 4.43
C LEU A 43 7.19 -15.24 4.22
N LYS A 44 6.13 -16.05 4.26
CA LYS A 44 6.24 -17.50 4.02
C LYS A 44 6.78 -17.78 2.61
N ILE A 45 6.23 -17.14 1.58
CA ILE A 45 6.67 -17.30 0.18
C ILE A 45 8.14 -16.89 0.02
N LEU A 46 8.54 -15.77 0.63
CA LEU A 46 9.91 -15.28 0.58
C LEU A 46 10.92 -16.24 1.25
N LYS A 47 10.52 -16.93 2.32
CA LYS A 47 11.35 -17.93 3.00
C LYS A 47 11.52 -19.23 2.20
N GLU A 48 10.58 -19.57 1.33
CA GLU A 48 10.63 -20.77 0.49
C GLU A 48 11.67 -20.65 -0.65
N GLY A 49 12.25 -19.45 -0.84
CA GLY A 49 13.40 -19.22 -1.71
C GLY A 49 13.02 -19.17 -3.18
N PHE A 50 12.89 -17.96 -3.73
CA PHE A 50 12.78 -17.74 -5.17
C PHE A 50 14.03 -17.05 -5.71
N SER A 51 14.36 -17.31 -6.97
CA SER A 51 15.39 -16.56 -7.68
C SER A 51 14.90 -15.13 -7.87
N SER A 52 15.49 -14.20 -7.12
CA SER A 52 15.30 -12.76 -7.30
C SER A 52 16.48 -12.21 -8.09
N SER A 53 16.21 -11.38 -9.10
CA SER A 53 17.24 -10.58 -9.79
C SER A 53 17.78 -9.44 -8.92
N GLY A 54 17.32 -9.32 -7.67
CA GLY A 54 17.64 -8.23 -6.76
C GLY A 54 16.70 -7.03 -6.92
N PRO A 55 16.95 -5.95 -6.15
CA PRO A 55 16.19 -4.71 -6.25
C PRO A 55 16.33 -4.06 -7.63
N VAL A 56 15.27 -3.38 -8.06
CA VAL A 56 15.26 -2.57 -9.30
C VAL A 56 15.71 -1.15 -8.96
N ASP A 57 16.54 -0.54 -9.82
CA ASP A 57 16.84 0.90 -9.73
C ASP A 57 15.61 1.71 -10.16
N ILE A 58 15.11 2.53 -9.23
CA ILE A 58 13.91 3.35 -9.41
C ILE A 58 14.23 4.84 -9.55
N SER A 59 15.51 5.22 -9.62
CA SER A 59 15.95 6.62 -9.65
C SER A 59 15.38 7.43 -10.81
N SER A 60 15.03 6.77 -11.92
CA SER A 60 14.42 7.40 -13.09
C SER A 60 12.88 7.55 -13.00
N ILE A 61 12.24 7.02 -11.96
CA ILE A 61 10.78 7.05 -11.81
C ILE A 61 10.35 8.33 -11.10
N THR A 62 9.41 9.06 -11.70
CA THR A 62 8.80 10.24 -11.06
C THR A 62 7.78 9.81 -10.01
N ARG A 63 8.01 10.16 -8.74
CA ARG A 63 7.02 9.96 -7.69
C ARG A 63 5.84 10.92 -7.88
N VAL A 64 4.67 10.35 -8.14
CA VAL A 64 3.38 11.08 -8.28
C VAL A 64 2.58 11.12 -6.99
N ALA A 65 2.82 10.18 -6.08
CA ALA A 65 2.16 10.16 -4.79
C ALA A 65 2.54 11.39 -3.97
N LYS A 66 1.57 11.99 -3.28
CA LYS A 66 1.76 13.23 -2.51
C LYS A 66 2.19 12.97 -1.07
N SER A 67 1.75 11.85 -0.50
CA SER A 67 1.97 11.51 0.91
C SER A 67 1.80 10.01 1.14
N ASP A 68 2.58 9.45 2.06
CA ASP A 68 2.48 8.05 2.53
C ASP A 68 1.79 7.97 3.89
N PHE A 69 0.90 8.93 4.19
CA PHE A 69 0.13 8.94 5.44
C PHE A 69 -0.58 7.60 5.67
N GLY A 70 -0.43 7.06 6.88
CA GLY A 70 -0.92 5.74 7.26
C GLY A 70 0.10 4.61 7.11
N LEU A 71 1.24 4.85 6.44
CA LEU A 71 2.33 3.88 6.35
C LEU A 71 3.09 3.76 7.68
N TYR A 72 3.34 2.55 8.13
CA TYR A 72 4.12 2.28 9.34
C TYR A 72 5.61 2.60 9.17
N PRO A 73 6.33 2.89 10.26
CA PRO A 73 7.79 3.00 10.23
C PRO A 73 8.42 1.71 9.71
N GLN A 74 9.40 1.84 8.81
CA GLN A 74 10.11 0.69 8.27
C GLN A 74 11.00 0.05 9.35
N PRO A 75 11.12 -1.29 9.42
CA PRO A 75 12.03 -1.93 10.37
C PRO A 75 13.49 -1.56 10.08
N ALA A 76 14.29 -1.31 11.11
CA ALA A 76 15.71 -0.97 10.95
C ALA A 76 16.55 -2.10 10.33
N LYS A 77 16.13 -3.36 10.55
CA LYS A 77 16.77 -4.57 10.02
C LYS A 77 15.69 -5.48 9.42
N PRO A 78 15.16 -5.17 8.23
CA PRO A 78 14.05 -5.93 7.66
C PRO A 78 14.52 -7.31 7.24
N LEU A 79 13.69 -8.33 7.46
CA LEU A 79 13.94 -9.72 7.03
C LEU A 79 14.06 -9.81 5.51
N PHE A 80 13.18 -9.08 4.81
CA PHE A 80 13.16 -8.93 3.37
C PHE A 80 12.82 -7.50 3.01
N LYS A 81 13.32 -7.04 1.85
CA LYS A 81 12.98 -5.75 1.26
C LYS A 81 11.98 -5.97 0.14
N GLY A 82 10.72 -5.61 0.38
CA GLY A 82 9.65 -5.66 -0.60
C GLY A 82 9.34 -4.30 -1.21
N ALA A 83 8.62 -4.32 -2.32
CA ALA A 83 8.02 -3.15 -2.91
C ALA A 83 6.59 -3.44 -3.37
N LEU A 84 5.69 -2.46 -3.19
CA LEU A 84 4.35 -2.47 -3.75
C LEU A 84 4.33 -1.52 -4.95
N ALA A 85 4.40 -2.09 -6.14
CA ALA A 85 4.30 -1.34 -7.39
C ALA A 85 2.83 -1.01 -7.70
N GLN A 86 2.58 0.26 -7.99
CA GLN A 86 1.27 0.81 -8.30
C GLN A 86 1.29 1.49 -9.67
N ILE A 87 0.10 1.68 -10.24
CA ILE A 87 -0.08 2.40 -11.51
C ILE A 87 -0.76 3.74 -11.23
N PHE A 88 -0.38 4.78 -11.97
CA PHE A 88 -1.02 6.09 -11.93
C PHE A 88 -1.30 6.56 -13.36
N VAL A 89 -2.58 6.75 -13.70
CA VAL A 89 -3.00 7.20 -15.03
C VAL A 89 -3.09 8.72 -15.04
N ARG A 90 -2.12 9.39 -15.68
CA ARG A 90 -1.98 10.86 -15.65
C ARG A 90 -3.21 11.64 -16.15
N SER A 91 -3.97 11.06 -17.07
CA SER A 91 -5.16 11.69 -17.63
C SER A 91 -6.41 11.49 -16.77
N GLN A 92 -6.32 10.71 -15.67
CA GLN A 92 -7.45 10.42 -14.80
C GLN A 92 -7.35 11.24 -13.50
N PRO A 93 -8.47 11.73 -12.97
CA PRO A 93 -8.51 12.31 -11.63
C PRO A 93 -7.85 11.39 -10.61
N TYR A 94 -6.98 11.95 -9.77
CA TYR A 94 -6.24 11.25 -8.72
C TYR A 94 -5.36 10.07 -9.18
N GLY A 95 -5.24 9.83 -10.48
CA GLY A 95 -4.52 8.69 -11.05
C GLY A 95 -5.38 7.46 -11.35
N GLY A 96 -6.70 7.50 -11.09
CA GLY A 96 -7.62 6.40 -11.35
C GLY A 96 -8.77 6.29 -10.34
N SER A 97 -9.78 5.48 -10.68
CA SER A 97 -10.98 5.24 -9.87
C SER A 97 -10.76 4.33 -8.65
N ASP A 98 -9.51 4.01 -8.33
CA ASP A 98 -9.14 3.22 -7.16
C ASP A 98 -8.23 3.99 -6.20
N LYS A 99 -8.14 5.32 -6.37
CA LYS A 99 -7.16 6.17 -5.69
C LYS A 99 -7.77 7.03 -4.59
N SER A 100 -6.94 7.30 -3.59
CA SER A 100 -7.15 8.36 -2.61
C SER A 100 -6.52 9.67 -3.10
N THR A 101 -6.76 10.78 -2.39
CA THR A 101 -6.25 12.12 -2.76
C THR A 101 -4.73 12.21 -2.91
N ASN A 102 -4.00 11.33 -2.24
CA ASN A 102 -2.55 11.25 -2.26
C ASN A 102 -2.00 10.47 -3.47
N GLY A 103 -2.85 9.92 -4.34
CA GLY A 103 -2.46 9.19 -5.55
C GLY A 103 -2.13 7.72 -5.32
N HIS A 104 -2.15 7.25 -4.07
CA HIS A 104 -2.07 5.82 -3.77
C HIS A 104 -3.41 5.16 -3.99
N ARG A 105 -3.39 3.86 -4.25
CA ARG A 105 -4.58 3.04 -4.15
C ARG A 105 -5.11 3.07 -2.72
N TYR A 106 -6.44 3.11 -2.57
CA TYR A 106 -7.08 3.27 -1.26
C TYR A 106 -6.72 2.16 -0.24
N ASP A 107 -6.24 1.00 -0.70
CA ASP A 107 -5.84 -0.14 0.13
C ASP A 107 -4.33 -0.44 0.11
N SER A 108 -3.50 0.46 -0.43
CA SER A 108 -2.03 0.27 -0.44
C SER A 108 -1.44 0.25 0.97
N MET A 109 -1.97 1.07 1.89
CA MET A 109 -1.43 1.17 3.25
C MET A 109 -1.60 -0.15 4.03
N PRO A 110 -2.77 -0.81 4.07
CA PRO A 110 -2.91 -2.12 4.71
C PRO A 110 -1.99 -3.20 4.15
N PHE A 111 -1.76 -3.24 2.84
CA PHE A 111 -0.82 -4.20 2.25
C PHE A 111 0.62 -3.95 2.70
N ALA A 112 1.07 -2.69 2.62
CA ALA A 112 2.41 -2.30 3.03
C ALA A 112 2.62 -2.47 4.54
N ASN A 113 1.65 -2.07 5.35
CA ASN A 113 1.66 -2.25 6.80
C ASN A 113 1.61 -3.72 7.20
N GLY A 114 0.91 -4.56 6.44
CA GLY A 114 0.96 -6.01 6.58
C GLY A 114 2.38 -6.56 6.44
N MET A 115 3.10 -6.13 5.39
CA MET A 115 4.49 -6.52 5.19
C MET A 115 5.40 -6.00 6.30
N ILE A 116 5.22 -4.74 6.70
CA ILE A 116 5.99 -4.09 7.77
C ILE A 116 5.77 -4.80 9.12
N GLY A 117 4.52 -5.09 9.46
CA GLY A 117 4.14 -5.81 10.68
C GLY A 117 4.67 -7.25 10.71
N ALA A 118 4.96 -7.85 9.56
CA ALA A 118 5.62 -9.15 9.46
C ALA A 118 7.16 -9.07 9.51
N GLY A 119 7.73 -7.89 9.79
CA GLY A 119 9.18 -7.68 9.94
C GLY A 119 9.93 -7.44 8.63
N MET A 120 9.22 -7.15 7.53
CA MET A 120 9.81 -6.78 6.24
C MET A 120 9.80 -5.25 6.07
N SER A 121 10.57 -4.71 5.12
CA SER A 121 10.33 -3.34 4.65
C SER A 121 9.47 -3.37 3.40
N CYS A 122 8.65 -2.35 3.19
CA CYS A 122 7.86 -2.18 1.97
C CYS A 122 7.97 -0.77 1.43
N GLN A 123 8.54 -0.63 0.24
CA GLN A 123 8.55 0.63 -0.51
C GLN A 123 7.32 0.73 -1.42
N LEU A 124 6.62 1.86 -1.39
CA LEU A 124 5.56 2.16 -2.36
C LEU A 124 6.21 2.76 -3.61
N ILE A 125 5.95 2.16 -4.78
CA ILE A 125 6.49 2.57 -6.10
C ILE A 125 5.33 2.96 -7.02
#